data_AF-A0A7C1VQJ8-F1
#
_entry.id   AF-A0A7C1VQJ8-F1
#
_cell.length_a   1.000
_cell.length_b   1.000
_cell.length_c   1.000
_cell.angle_alpha   90.00
_cell.angle_beta   90.00
_cell.angle_gamma   90.00
#
_symmetry.space_group_name_H-M   'P 1'
#
loop_
_entity.id
_entity.type
_entity.pdbx_description
1 polymer ?
#
loop_
_entity_poly.entity_id
_entity_poly.type
_entity_poly.pdbx_seq_one_letter_code
_entity_poly.pdbx_strand_id
1 'polypeptide(L)'
;MNKVITILVLCFLTKFATASDFEGKWQVYKVDMPETYYGEIKYPKYFEITENEGKVSGYYKDQFDFESQFSLSELVNNENELLLMNSGTTKSEQAWAPLHKVKYINGELVGSVITYGQVFVWHASQVDSLPLTKPSN
;
A
#
# COMPACT_ATOMS: atom_id res chain seq x y z
N MET A 1 5.08 -44.17 0.52
CA MET A 1 4.73 -42.78 0.87
C MET A 1 3.84 -42.22 -0.24
N ASN A 2 2.56 -41.99 0.08
CA ASN A 2 1.52 -41.68 -0.90
C ASN A 2 1.76 -40.32 -1.57
N LYS A 3 1.84 -40.32 -2.91
CA LYS A 3 1.91 -39.11 -3.76
C LYS A 3 0.80 -38.09 -3.44
N VAL A 4 -0.32 -38.56 -2.89
CA VAL A 4 -1.45 -37.76 -2.42
C VAL A 4 -1.06 -36.83 -1.26
N ILE A 5 -0.22 -37.28 -0.33
CA ILE A 5 0.24 -36.47 0.81
C ILE A 5 1.19 -35.37 0.33
N THR A 6 2.03 -35.66 -0.67
CA THR A 6 2.95 -34.68 -1.26
C THR A 6 2.21 -33.55 -1.99
N ILE A 7 1.12 -33.86 -2.68
CA ILE A 7 0.28 -32.85 -3.36
C ILE A 7 -0.45 -31.98 -2.33
N LEU A 8 -0.99 -32.57 -1.26
CA LEU A 8 -1.67 -31.81 -0.20
C LEU A 8 -0.73 -30.82 0.51
N VAL A 9 0.50 -31.23 0.78
CA VAL A 9 1.52 -30.37 1.43
C VAL A 9 1.95 -29.23 0.49
N LEU A 10 2.02 -29.47 -0.83
CA LEU A 10 2.32 -28.40 -1.79
C LEU A 10 1.21 -27.32 -1.85
N CYS A 11 -0.06 -27.70 -1.72
CA CYS A 11 -1.18 -26.74 -1.72
C CYS A 11 -1.23 -25.86 -0.46
N PHE A 12 -0.66 -26.30 0.66
CA PHE A 12 -0.61 -25.52 1.91
C PHE A 12 0.61 -24.59 2.02
N LEU A 13 1.63 -24.78 1.19
CA LEU A 13 2.89 -24.03 1.25
C LEU A 13 2.89 -22.73 0.44
N THR A 14 1.94 -22.57 -0.48
CA THR A 14 1.74 -21.32 -1.20
C THR A 14 0.86 -20.41 -0.36
N LYS A 15 1.45 -19.71 0.61
CA LYS A 15 0.88 -18.44 1.06
C LYS A 15 0.93 -17.49 -0.14
N PHE A 16 -0.08 -17.58 -0.99
CA PHE A 16 -0.37 -16.52 -1.93
C PHE A 16 -0.73 -15.32 -1.09
N ALA A 17 -0.08 -14.18 -1.33
CA ALA A 17 -0.58 -12.94 -0.78
C ALA A 17 -1.94 -12.73 -1.42
N THR A 18 -2.99 -12.95 -0.65
CA THR A 18 -4.36 -12.73 -1.12
C THR A 18 -4.69 -11.27 -0.89
N ALA A 19 -5.66 -10.73 -1.64
CA ALA A 19 -6.13 -9.36 -1.43
C ALA A 19 -6.43 -9.03 0.05
N SER A 20 -6.84 -10.04 0.83
CA SER A 20 -7.04 -9.96 2.29
C SER A 20 -5.81 -9.46 3.07
N ASP A 21 -4.60 -9.69 2.58
CA ASP A 21 -3.36 -9.32 3.29
C ASP A 21 -3.12 -7.80 3.26
N PHE A 22 -3.72 -7.10 2.29
CA PHE A 22 -3.67 -5.64 2.21
C PHE A 22 -4.84 -4.97 2.94
N GLU A 23 -5.95 -5.69 3.14
CA GLU A 23 -7.16 -5.14 3.73
C GLU A 23 -6.95 -4.70 5.18
N GLY A 24 -7.60 -3.59 5.54
CA GLY A 24 -7.67 -3.12 6.91
C GLY A 24 -7.05 -1.75 7.10
N LYS A 25 -6.81 -1.43 8.37
CA LYS A 25 -6.34 -0.13 8.83
C LYS A 25 -4.85 -0.16 9.12
N TRP A 26 -4.11 0.78 8.55
CA TRP A 26 -2.66 0.80 8.53
C TRP A 26 -2.13 2.17 8.97
N GLN A 27 -1.05 2.14 9.73
CA GLN A 27 -0.31 3.33 10.17
C GLN A 27 1.14 3.21 9.73
N VAL A 28 1.63 4.19 8.96
CA VAL A 28 3.06 4.30 8.65
C VAL A 28 3.81 4.68 9.91
N TYR A 29 4.78 3.83 10.28
CA TYR A 29 5.58 4.01 11.49
C TYR A 29 7.06 4.29 11.19
N LYS A 30 7.52 4.01 9.96
CA LYS A 30 8.90 4.21 9.54
C LYS A 30 8.97 4.65 8.08
N VAL A 31 9.89 5.57 7.77
CA VAL A 31 10.21 5.96 6.39
C VAL A 31 11.72 5.97 6.20
N ASP A 32 12.20 5.14 5.26
CA ASP A 32 13.59 5.02 4.86
C ASP A 32 13.85 5.92 3.65
N MET A 33 14.35 7.13 3.91
CA MET A 33 14.68 8.13 2.89
C MET A 33 16.19 8.20 2.66
N PRO A 34 16.66 8.36 1.41
CA PRO A 34 18.06 8.67 1.16
C PRO A 34 18.38 10.09 1.66
N GLU A 35 19.61 10.32 2.11
CA GLU A 35 20.07 11.62 2.64
C GLU A 35 19.93 12.78 1.64
N THR A 36 19.86 12.45 0.35
CA THR A 36 19.71 13.41 -0.76
C THR A 36 18.27 13.82 -1.03
N TYR A 37 17.30 13.31 -0.27
CA TYR A 37 15.88 13.59 -0.47
C TYR A 37 15.38 14.69 0.48
N TYR A 38 14.79 15.75 -0.10
CA TYR A 38 14.41 16.97 0.63
C TYR A 38 12.88 17.15 0.82
N GLY A 39 12.08 16.08 0.66
CA GLY A 39 10.78 16.01 1.37
C GLY A 39 9.52 16.53 0.70
N GLU A 40 9.43 16.64 -0.64
CA GLU A 40 8.22 17.21 -1.27
C GLU A 40 7.13 16.19 -1.69
N ILE A 41 7.37 14.89 -1.54
CA ILE A 41 6.44 13.86 -2.01
C ILE A 41 5.55 13.41 -0.85
N LYS A 42 4.25 13.45 -1.08
CA LYS A 42 3.23 13.00 -0.14
C LYS A 42 3.28 11.47 0.02
N TYR A 43 3.03 11.00 1.24
CA TYR A 43 2.84 9.58 1.52
C TYR A 43 1.73 9.42 2.56
N PRO A 44 0.99 8.30 2.53
CA PRO A 44 -0.05 8.06 3.53
C PRO A 44 0.60 7.90 4.91
N LYS A 45 0.16 8.66 5.91
CA LYS A 45 0.53 8.47 7.32
C LYS A 45 -0.40 7.46 8.00
N TYR A 46 -1.69 7.55 7.66
CA TYR A 46 -2.75 6.66 8.08
C TYR A 46 -3.57 6.28 6.86
N PHE A 47 -3.98 5.03 6.73
CA PHE A 47 -4.82 4.63 5.60
C PHE A 47 -5.62 3.36 5.90
N GLU A 48 -6.80 3.28 5.29
CA GLU A 48 -7.66 2.09 5.31
C GLU A 48 -7.79 1.59 3.87
N ILE A 49 -7.56 0.29 3.68
CA ILE A 49 -7.78 -0.42 2.42
C ILE A 49 -8.99 -1.34 2.60
N THR A 50 -9.88 -1.29 1.63
CA THR A 50 -11.05 -2.17 1.55
C THR A 50 -11.04 -2.88 0.21
N GLU A 51 -11.32 -4.18 0.23
CA GLU A 51 -11.52 -4.98 -0.97
C GLU A 51 -12.97 -5.47 -1.02
N ASN A 52 -13.57 -5.41 -2.21
CA ASN A 52 -14.92 -5.91 -2.45
C ASN A 52 -15.03 -6.43 -3.89
N GLU A 53 -15.28 -7.74 -4.03
CA GLU A 53 -15.51 -8.41 -5.33
C GLU A 53 -14.39 -8.18 -6.36
N GLY A 54 -13.15 -8.25 -5.92
CA GLY A 54 -11.93 -8.01 -6.69
C GLY A 54 -11.56 -6.53 -6.85
N LYS A 55 -12.37 -5.60 -6.33
CA LYS A 55 -12.09 -4.16 -6.43
C LYS A 55 -11.49 -3.65 -5.14
N VAL A 56 -10.29 -3.10 -5.24
CA VAL A 56 -9.61 -2.45 -4.12
C VAL A 56 -9.88 -0.96 -4.13
N SER A 57 -10.13 -0.41 -2.95
CA SER A 57 -10.23 1.03 -2.72
C SER A 57 -9.55 1.37 -1.40
N GLY A 58 -9.24 2.64 -1.19
CA GLY A 58 -8.76 3.05 0.12
C GLY A 58 -8.86 4.54 0.37
N TYR A 59 -8.85 4.87 1.65
CA TYR A 59 -8.87 6.23 2.17
C TYR A 59 -7.61 6.46 3.00
N TYR A 60 -7.04 7.65 2.92
CA TYR A 60 -5.80 7.97 3.63
C TYR A 60 -5.81 9.39 4.18
N LYS A 61 -4.92 9.60 5.15
CA LYS A 61 -4.45 10.89 5.62
C LYS A 61 -2.94 10.94 5.44
N ASP A 62 -2.45 11.94 4.72
CA ASP A 62 -1.02 12.07 4.44
C ASP A 62 -0.25 12.68 5.62
N GLN A 63 1.07 12.82 5.47
CA GLN A 63 1.94 13.36 6.50
C GLN A 63 1.69 14.84 6.83
N PHE A 64 0.91 15.55 6.01
CA PHE A 64 0.54 16.95 6.15
C PHE A 64 -0.94 17.12 6.54
N ASP A 65 -1.54 16.08 7.11
CA ASP A 65 -2.92 16.04 7.59
C ASP A 65 -4.00 16.25 6.52
N PHE A 66 -3.66 16.11 5.23
CA PHE A 66 -4.63 16.11 4.15
C PHE A 66 -5.25 14.72 4.00
N GLU A 67 -6.57 14.64 3.95
CA GLU A 67 -7.32 13.39 3.83
C GLU A 67 -7.98 13.24 2.47
N SER A 68 -7.90 12.05 1.88
CA SER A 68 -8.53 11.75 0.59
C SER A 68 -8.60 10.26 0.28
N GLN A 69 -9.23 9.92 -0.85
CA GLN A 69 -9.18 8.56 -1.40
C GLN A 69 -7.96 8.38 -2.29
N PHE A 70 -7.45 7.16 -2.36
CA PHE A 70 -6.47 6.82 -3.39
C PHE A 70 -7.13 6.89 -4.77
N SER A 71 -6.55 7.68 -5.67
CA SER A 71 -7.02 7.85 -7.05
C SER A 71 -6.76 6.62 -7.92
N LEU A 72 -5.80 5.78 -7.52
CA LEU A 72 -5.56 4.44 -8.04
C LEU A 72 -5.39 3.48 -6.86
N SER A 73 -6.07 2.34 -6.92
CA SER A 73 -5.94 1.22 -5.98
C SER A 73 -6.14 -0.07 -6.77
N GLU A 74 -5.05 -0.77 -7.08
CA GLU A 74 -5.07 -1.92 -7.99
C GLU A 74 -4.15 -3.03 -7.49
N LEU A 75 -4.65 -4.27 -7.48
CA LEU A 75 -3.83 -5.46 -7.25
C LEU A 75 -3.09 -5.83 -8.53
N VAL A 76 -1.77 -5.97 -8.44
CA VAL A 76 -0.90 -6.29 -9.58
C VAL A 76 0.01 -7.46 -9.25
N ASN A 77 0.71 -7.96 -10.26
CA ASN A 77 1.65 -9.08 -10.12
C ASN A 77 0.98 -10.30 -9.46
N ASN A 78 -0.15 -10.74 -10.02
CA ASN A 78 -0.99 -11.83 -9.50
C ASN A 78 -1.35 -11.61 -8.02
N GLU A 79 -1.84 -10.41 -7.69
CA GLU A 79 -2.26 -10.01 -6.34
C GLU A 79 -1.16 -9.95 -5.27
N ASN A 80 0.11 -10.12 -5.64
CA ASN A 80 1.21 -10.05 -4.67
C ASN A 80 1.69 -8.62 -4.38
N GLU A 81 1.18 -7.64 -5.11
CA GLU A 81 1.55 -6.24 -5.00
C GLU A 81 0.30 -5.37 -5.11
N LEU A 82 0.26 -4.29 -4.34
CA LEU A 82 -0.80 -3.28 -4.41
C LEU A 82 -0.21 -1.96 -4.92
N LEU A 83 -0.83 -1.38 -5.94
CA LEU A 83 -0.52 -0.03 -6.39
C LEU A 83 -1.47 0.96 -5.73
N LEU A 84 -0.91 1.96 -5.07
CA LEU A 84 -1.65 3.09 -4.51
C LEU A 84 -1.16 4.41 -5.14
N MET A 85 -2.09 5.27 -5.52
CA MET A 85 -1.80 6.66 -5.92
C MET A 85 -2.63 7.61 -5.06
N ASN A 86 -1.98 8.54 -4.39
CA ASN A 86 -2.65 9.58 -3.62
C ASN A 86 -3.49 10.48 -4.56
N SER A 87 -4.53 11.12 -4.03
CA SER A 87 -5.16 12.23 -4.74
C SER A 87 -4.27 13.46 -4.68
N GLY A 88 -4.20 14.19 -5.79
CA GLY A 88 -3.41 15.41 -5.90
C GLY A 88 -2.83 15.59 -7.29
N THR A 89 -2.24 16.76 -7.50
CA THR A 89 -1.52 17.11 -8.72
C THR A 89 -0.05 17.34 -8.40
N THR A 90 0.79 17.13 -9.40
CA THR A 90 2.19 17.53 -9.33
C THR A 90 2.30 19.05 -9.43
N LYS A 91 3.36 19.62 -8.86
CA LYS A 91 3.62 21.07 -8.93
C LYS A 91 4.05 21.55 -10.33
N SER A 92 4.37 20.63 -11.25
CA SER A 92 4.89 20.90 -12.59
C SER A 92 4.36 19.85 -13.57
N GLU A 93 4.04 20.27 -14.80
CA GLU A 93 3.57 19.39 -15.88
C GLU A 93 4.58 18.32 -16.30
N GLN A 94 5.87 18.57 -16.06
CA GLN A 94 6.95 17.61 -16.38
C GLN A 94 7.18 16.59 -15.26
N ALA A 95 6.60 16.80 -14.08
CA ALA A 95 6.79 15.92 -12.95
C ALA A 95 5.84 14.72 -13.02
N TRP A 96 6.37 13.54 -12.72
CA TRP A 96 5.60 12.31 -12.59
C TRP A 96 4.85 12.30 -11.26
N ALA A 97 3.58 11.91 -11.28
CA ALA A 97 2.84 11.63 -10.06
C ALA A 97 3.48 10.43 -9.33
N PRO A 98 3.60 10.47 -8.00
CA PRO A 98 4.17 9.37 -7.24
C PRO A 98 3.20 8.17 -7.22
N LEU A 99 3.75 6.99 -7.48
CA LEU A 99 3.08 5.71 -7.26
C LEU A 99 3.70 5.02 -6.06
N HIS A 100 2.86 4.45 -5.21
CA HIS A 100 3.26 3.66 -4.06
C HIS A 100 3.06 2.20 -4.43
N LYS A 101 4.17 1.48 -4.62
CA LYS A 101 4.17 0.06 -4.90
C LYS A 101 4.34 -0.69 -3.58
N VAL A 102 3.28 -1.36 -3.15
CA VAL A 102 3.14 -1.92 -1.80
C VAL A 102 3.21 -3.44 -1.83
N LYS A 103 3.90 -4.02 -0.84
CA LYS A 103 3.93 -5.46 -0.57
C LYS A 103 3.55 -5.74 0.87
N TYR A 104 2.87 -6.86 1.11
CA TYR A 104 2.75 -7.43 2.43
C TYR A 104 3.97 -8.32 2.71
N ILE A 105 4.73 -8.00 3.75
CA ILE A 105 5.95 -8.72 4.13
C ILE A 105 5.92 -8.89 5.65
N ASN A 106 5.98 -10.12 6.15
CA ASN A 106 6.12 -10.40 7.60
C ASN A 106 5.12 -9.67 8.53
N GLY A 107 3.88 -9.42 8.10
CA GLY A 107 2.88 -8.75 8.94
C GLY A 107 2.79 -7.24 8.75
N GLU A 108 3.60 -6.65 7.88
CA GLU A 108 3.60 -5.22 7.60
C GLU A 108 3.38 -4.93 6.11
N LEU A 109 2.87 -3.74 5.82
CA LEU A 109 2.88 -3.18 4.47
C LEU A 109 4.14 -2.37 4.25
N VAL A 110 4.90 -2.74 3.22
CA VAL A 110 6.12 -2.06 2.79
C VAL A 110 5.84 -1.40 1.45
N GLY A 111 5.88 -0.08 1.41
CA GLY A 111 5.61 0.69 0.21
C GLY A 111 6.84 1.39 -0.35
N SER A 112 7.18 1.07 -1.58
CA SER A 112 8.20 1.77 -2.36
C SER A 112 7.57 2.92 -3.13
N VAL A 113 8.05 4.15 -2.92
CA VAL A 113 7.56 5.34 -3.63
C VAL A 113 8.38 5.54 -4.89
N ILE A 114 7.69 5.52 -6.02
CA ILE A 114 8.26 5.53 -7.36
C ILE A 114 7.76 6.75 -8.12
N THR A 115 8.67 7.48 -8.74
CA THR A 115 8.37 8.53 -9.72
C THR A 115 9.09 8.19 -11.04
N TYR A 116 10.12 8.94 -11.43
CA TYR A 116 11.07 8.55 -12.49
C TYR A 116 12.07 7.48 -12.01
N GLY A 117 12.15 7.25 -10.70
CA GLY A 117 12.93 6.22 -10.03
C GLY A 117 12.36 5.94 -8.64
N GLN A 118 12.95 5.01 -7.90
CA GLN A 118 12.62 4.80 -6.50
C GLN A 118 13.17 5.95 -5.65
N VAL A 119 12.30 6.58 -4.87
CA VAL A 119 12.66 7.75 -4.06
C VAL A 119 12.89 7.39 -2.60
N PHE A 120 11.97 6.64 -1.98
CA PHE A 120 12.08 6.18 -0.59
C PHE A 120 11.14 4.99 -0.35
N VAL A 121 11.26 4.38 0.83
CA VAL A 121 10.40 3.28 1.29
C VAL A 121 9.72 3.68 2.58
N TRP A 122 8.45 3.32 2.76
CA TRP A 122 7.75 3.44 4.04
C TRP A 122 7.27 2.06 4.51
N HIS A 123 7.09 1.93 5.82
CA HIS A 123 6.62 0.72 6.48
C HIS A 123 5.40 1.05 7.34
N ALA A 124 4.37 0.23 7.25
CA ALA A 124 3.13 0.39 7.98
C ALA A 124 2.73 -0.87 8.73
N SER A 125 2.26 -0.67 9.96
CA SER A 125 1.70 -1.72 10.82
C SER A 125 0.18 -1.64 10.85
N GLN A 126 -0.46 -2.77 10.99
CA GLN A 126 -1.91 -2.83 11.16
C GLN A 126 -2.31 -2.26 12.54
N VAL A 127 -3.44 -1.56 12.60
CA VAL A 127 -3.98 -0.95 13.82
C VAL A 127 -5.49 -1.09 13.88
N ASP A 128 -6.07 -1.05 15.09
CA ASP A 128 -7.53 -1.25 15.25
C ASP A 128 -8.36 -0.03 14.84
N SER A 129 -7.77 1.16 14.98
CA SER A 129 -8.44 2.45 14.73
C SER A 129 -7.47 3.45 14.10
N LEU A 130 -8.02 4.37 13.31
CA LEU A 130 -7.27 5.43 12.65
C LEU A 130 -7.92 6.80 12.91
N PRO A 131 -7.13 7.88 12.96
CA PRO A 131 -7.64 9.24 13.01
C PRO A 131 -8.05 9.70 11.60
N LEU A 132 -8.98 8.98 10.96
CA LEU A 132 -9.54 9.28 9.65
C LEU A 132 -10.96 9.83 9.79
N THR A 133 -11.23 10.94 9.13
CA THR A 133 -12.54 11.58 9.03
C THR A 133 -13.21 11.07 7.77
N LYS A 134 -13.65 9.80 7.78
CA LYS A 134 -14.24 9.13 6.60
C LYS A 134 -15.21 10.10 5.87
N PRO A 135 -15.10 10.30 4.55
CA PRO A 135 -16.07 11.11 3.83
C PRO A 135 -17.43 10.43 3.97
N SER A 136 -18.45 11.20 4.33
CA SER A 136 -19.84 10.75 4.22
C SER A 136 -20.09 10.35 2.78
N ASN A 137 -20.42 9.07 2.54
CA ASN A 137 -20.95 8.62 1.24
C ASN A 137 -22.23 9.39 0.89
#